data_AF-A0AA86L2M8-F1
#
_entry.id   AF-A0AA86L2M8-F1
#
_cell.length_a   1.000
_cell.length_b   1.000
_cell.length_c   1.000
_cell.angle_alpha   90.00
_cell.angle_beta   90.00
_cell.angle_gamma   90.00
#
_symmetry.space_group_name_H-M   'P 1'
#
loop_
_entity.id
_entity.type
_entity.pdbx_description
1 polymer ?
#
loop_
_entity_poly.entity_id
_entity_poly.type
_entity_poly.pdbx_seq_one_letter_code
_entity_poly.pdbx_strand_id
1 'polypeptide(L)' 'MGAKISNWSLSRDCGHMFVKIPPQFSVADFVRQAKGRSSRKIQQEFENMRKRYSEQRF' A
#
# COMPACT_ATOMS: atom_id res chain seq x y z
N MET A 1 -4.23 5.55 -12.21
CA MET A 1 -2.81 5.91 -12.02
C MET A 1 -1.99 5.05 -12.96
N GLY A 2 -1.31 5.63 -13.94
CA GLY A 2 -0.47 4.88 -14.90
C GLY A 2 0.88 4.43 -14.31
N ALA A 3 0.93 4.13 -13.00
CA ALA A 3 2.15 3.70 -12.32
C ALA A 3 2.45 2.23 -12.64
N LYS A 4 3.72 1.89 -12.89
CA LYS A 4 4.17 0.53 -13.18
C LYS A 4 5.12 0.05 -12.08
N ILE A 5 4.76 -1.05 -11.42
CA ILE A 5 5.64 -1.71 -10.44
C ILE A 5 6.72 -2.44 -11.22
N SER A 6 7.98 -2.12 -10.93
CA SER A 6 9.13 -2.76 -11.58
C SER A 6 9.61 -3.95 -10.74
N ASN A 7 9.79 -3.77 -9.43
CA ASN A 7 10.14 -4.82 -8.47
C ASN A 7 9.42 -4.59 -7.14
N TRP A 8 9.24 -5.64 -6.34
CA TRP A 8 8.75 -5.53 -4.96
C TRP A 8 9.32 -6.62 -4.07
N SER A 9 9.46 -6.35 -2.78
CA SER A 9 9.83 -7.32 -1.75
C SER A 9 8.99 -7.10 -0.48
N LEU A 10 8.70 -8.19 0.23
CA LEU A 10 8.01 -8.16 1.51
C LEU A 10 8.89 -8.81 2.58
N SER A 11 8.97 -8.14 3.72
CA SER A 11 9.47 -8.66 4.98
C SER A 11 8.30 -8.90 5.92
N ARG A 12 8.56 -9.35 7.16
CA ARG A 12 7.53 -9.66 8.14
C ARG A 12 6.64 -8.45 8.49
N ASP A 13 7.22 -7.27 8.50
CA ASP A 13 6.65 -6.03 9.02
C ASP A 13 6.73 -4.85 8.03
N CYS A 14 7.51 -4.98 6.96
CA CYS A 14 7.67 -3.92 5.95
C CYS A 14 7.60 -4.45 4.51
N GLY A 15 7.25 -3.58 3.57
CA GLY A 15 7.25 -3.86 2.15
C GLY A 15 7.98 -2.77 1.37
N HIS A 16 8.84 -3.18 0.45
CA HIS A 16 9.56 -2.28 -0.44
C HIS A 16 9.04 -2.44 -1.87
N MET A 17 8.70 -1.33 -2.52
CA MET A 17 8.23 -1.32 -3.90
C MET A 17 9.10 -0.38 -4.73
N PHE A 18 9.61 -0.88 -5.85
CA PHE A 18 10.27 -0.07 -6.86
C PHE A 18 9.28 0.22 -7.99
N VAL A 19 8.87 1.48 -8.12
CA VAL A 19 7.72 1.88 -8.96
C VAL A 19 8.11 3.01 -9.89
N LYS A 20 7.76 2.88 -11.17
CA LYS A 20 7.84 3.96 -12.17
C LYS A 20 6.51 4.71 -12.18
N ILE A 21 6.55 5.99 -11.79
CA ILE A 21 5.39 6.86 -11.73
C ILE A 21 5.58 7.99 -12.76
N PRO A 22 4.63 8.20 -13.70
CA PRO A 22 4.71 9.33 -14.62
C PRO A 22 4.72 10.67 -13.85
N PRO A 23 5.46 11.69 -14.31
CA PRO A 23 5.69 12.92 -13.55
C PRO A 23 4.42 13.74 -13.30
N GLN A 24 3.37 13.55 -14.10
CA GLN A 24 2.06 14.18 -13.92
C GLN A 24 1.27 13.65 -12.71
N PHE A 25 1.77 12.63 -12.02
CA PHE A 25 1.14 12.06 -10.83
C PHE A 25 2.01 12.26 -9.59
N SER A 26 1.37 12.63 -8.47
CA SER A 26 2.06 12.75 -7.18
C SER A 26 2.46 11.38 -6.62
N VAL A 27 3.71 11.28 -6.19
CA VAL A 27 4.22 10.10 -5.47
C VAL A 27 3.45 9.90 -4.17
N ALA A 28 3.12 10.98 -3.44
CA ALA A 28 2.36 10.89 -2.20
C ALA A 28 0.95 10.33 -2.42
N ASP A 29 0.28 10.73 -3.52
CA ASP A 29 -1.03 10.17 -3.87
C ASP A 29 -0.95 8.69 -4.22
N PHE A 30 0.12 8.27 -4.89
CA PHE A 30 0.37 6.85 -5.16
C PHE A 30 0.54 6.08 -3.85
N VAL A 31 1.38 6.55 -2.93
CA VAL A 31 1.61 5.89 -1.64
C VAL A 31 0.32 5.83 -0.81
N ARG A 32 -0.43 6.93 -0.74
CA ARG A 32 -1.73 7.00 -0.05
C ARG A 32 -2.69 5.94 -0.58
N GLN A 33 -2.82 5.82 -1.91
CA GLN A 33 -3.71 4.83 -2.52
C GLN A 33 -3.18 3.41 -2.37
N ALA A 34 -1.88 3.18 -2.54
CA ALA A 34 -1.27 1.86 -2.43
C ALA A 34 -1.46 1.30 -1.01
N LYS A 35 -1.11 2.09 0.03
CA LYS A 35 -1.31 1.71 1.43
C LYS A 35 -2.79 1.58 1.78
N GLY A 36 -3.62 2.56 1.41
CA GLY A 36 -5.04 2.56 1.76
C GLY A 36 -5.82 1.40 1.12
N ARG A 37 -5.61 1.13 -0.17
CA ARG A 37 -6.30 0.05 -0.88
C ARG A 37 -5.82 -1.33 -0.43
N SER A 38 -4.51 -1.52 -0.24
CA SER A 38 -3.96 -2.80 0.24
C SER A 38 -4.43 -3.09 1.67
N SER A 39 -4.36 -2.11 2.58
CA SER A 39 -4.88 -2.26 3.94
C SER A 39 -6.37 -2.61 3.96
N ARG A 40 -7.20 -1.92 3.18
CA ARG A 40 -8.62 -2.22 3.09
C ARG A 40 -8.88 -3.65 2.60
N LYS A 41 -8.17 -4.11 1.56
CA LYS A 41 -8.31 -5.49 1.05
C LYS A 41 -7.91 -6.51 2.10
N ILE A 42 -6.75 -6.32 2.74
CA ILE A 42 -6.25 -7.22 3.79
C ILE A 42 -7.25 -7.31 4.95
N GLN A 43 -7.83 -6.19 5.38
CA GLN A 43 -8.84 -6.19 6.44
C GLN A 43 -10.16 -6.85 6.04
N GLN A 44 -10.50 -6.88 4.74
CA GLN A 44 -11.67 -7.57 4.22
C GLN A 44 -11.43 -9.09 4.11
N GLU A 45 -10.23 -9.50 3.71
CA GLU A 45 -9.86 -10.91 3.56
C GLU A 45 -9.56 -11.59 4.91
N PHE A 46 -8.99 -10.84 5.87
CA PHE A 46 -8.56 -11.35 7.17
C PHE A 46 -9.27 -10.62 8.30
N GLU A 47 -10.44 -11.12 8.68
CA GLU A 47 -11.32 -10.48 9.67
C GLU A 47 -10.65 -10.27 11.04
N ASN A 48 -9.74 -11.16 11.42
CA ASN A 48 -8.92 -11.04 12.63
C ASN A 48 -7.97 -9.83 12.63
N MET A 49 -7.58 -9.31 11.45
CA MET A 49 -6.72 -8.12 11.34
C MET A 49 -7.48 -6.79 11.40
N ARG A 50 -8.81 -6.82 11.23
CA ARG A 50 -9.66 -5.62 11.22
C ARG A 50 -9.64 -4.84 12.54
N LYS A 51 -9.48 -5.54 13.68
CA LYS A 51 -9.41 -4.93 15.02
C LYS A 51 -8.04 -4.28 15.32
N ARG A 52 -6.96 -4.71 14.67
CA ARG A 52 -5.57 -4.31 15.02
C ARG A 52 -5.03 -3.19 14.13
N TYR A 53 -5.55 -3.04 12.92
CA TYR A 53 -5.01 -2.10 11.93
C TYR A 53 -5.71 -0.72 11.96
N SER A 54 -6.92 -0.59 12.52
CA SER A 54 -7.65 0.69 12.59
C SER A 54 -7.08 1.69 13.61
N GLU A 55 -6.28 1.22 14.57
CA GLU A 55 -5.68 2.05 15.63
C GLU A 55 -4.32 2.64 15.21
N GLN A 56 -3.73 2.16 14.12
CA GLN A 56 -2.46 2.66 13.61
C GLN A 56 -2.71 3.68 12.50
N ARG A 57 -2.63 4.97 12.85
CA ARG A 57 -2.56 6.06 11.86
C ARG A 57 -1.19 6.06 11.19
N PHE A 58 -1.19 6.05 9.86
CA PHE A 58 -0.02 6.35 9.02
C PHE A 58 0.06 7.84 8.73
#